data_AF-A0A2N2JKZ9-F1
#
_entry.id   AF-A0A2N2JKZ9-F1
#
_cell.length_a   1.000
_cell.length_b   1.000
_cell.length_c   1.000
_cell.angle_alpha   90.00
_cell.angle_beta   90.00
_cell.angle_gamma   90.00
#
_symmetry.space_group_name_H-M   'P 1'
#
loop_
_entity.id
_entity.type
_entity.pdbx_description
1 polymer ?
#
loop_
_entity_poly.entity_id
_entity_poly.type
_entity_poly.pdbx_seq_one_letter_code
_entity_poly.pdbx_strand_id
1 'polypeptide(L)'
;MTQVLPNARRRGWRQRVVGGLVVVFLVGAGGSALAEPATKVFLNGVPAPVFFNDGDSFRVLAGQYEGGKARLAGFNTLESHGPVHQWGDWTYKELYVIAKLATLNGRNGEWHCESDLSTDTYGRTLWWCPDLAVDQVRKGLAHAMSISSEPARPELLAAQAEAIAAKRGIWAHGVPDYVLTSLHSTVEATEGQKTYNRLVSSRDGSSIKWRHDDAYTECQEVCDVGFESPERVADATQALRADARLAGFIGNYDDARLDTLLRKFAMKQDYSAQLVSPDDAAALATALEELRVAGRIGRAGITSCSYYVDFKRRFGGGKAVCLKW
;
A
#
# COMPACT_ATOMS: atom_id res chain seq x y z
N MET A 1 -77.31 -40.63 -13.97
CA MET A 1 -76.32 -41.37 -13.15
C MET A 1 -75.71 -40.35 -12.20
N THR A 2 -76.39 -39.82 -11.18
CA THR A 2 -76.94 -40.44 -9.96
C THR A 2 -75.89 -41.24 -9.18
N GLN A 3 -75.26 -40.61 -8.19
CA GLN A 3 -74.92 -41.25 -6.92
C GLN A 3 -75.00 -40.22 -5.78
N VAL A 4 -75.40 -40.74 -4.62
CA VAL A 4 -76.03 -40.08 -3.49
C VAL A 4 -75.05 -39.96 -2.30
N LEU A 5 -75.13 -38.82 -1.62
CA LEU A 5 -74.79 -38.41 -0.23
C LEU A 5 -74.43 -39.50 0.81
N PRO A 6 -73.69 -39.17 1.91
CA PRO A 6 -74.38 -38.64 3.10
C PRO A 6 -73.67 -37.55 3.93
N ASN A 7 -74.55 -36.78 4.57
CA ASN A 7 -74.36 -35.82 5.67
C ASN A 7 -73.64 -36.41 6.91
N ALA A 8 -72.80 -35.58 7.57
CA ALA A 8 -72.53 -35.70 8.99
C ALA A 8 -72.53 -34.32 9.68
N ARG A 9 -73.40 -34.22 10.69
CA ARG A 9 -73.65 -33.08 11.59
C ARG A 9 -72.41 -32.76 12.46
N ARG A 10 -72.23 -31.49 12.87
CA ARG A 10 -72.43 -31.01 14.27
C ARG A 10 -71.76 -29.66 14.59
N ARG A 11 -72.52 -28.88 15.37
CA ARG A 11 -72.13 -27.98 16.47
C ARG A 11 -71.51 -26.63 16.10
N GLY A 12 -72.32 -25.58 16.31
CA GLY A 12 -71.83 -24.21 16.46
C GLY A 12 -71.12 -23.99 17.78
N TRP A 13 -70.37 -22.89 17.87
CA TRP A 13 -69.99 -22.21 19.10
C TRP A 13 -69.62 -20.76 18.76
N ARG A 14 -70.13 -19.83 19.58
CA ARG A 14 -69.85 -18.39 19.55
C ARG A 14 -68.45 -18.12 20.11
N GLN A 15 -67.65 -17.27 19.46
CA GLN A 15 -66.53 -16.53 20.09
C GLN A 15 -66.47 -15.14 19.43
N ARG A 16 -66.95 -14.09 20.11
CA ARG A 16 -66.22 -13.19 21.03
C ARG A 16 -65.16 -12.34 20.31
N VAL A 17 -65.54 -11.10 20.04
CA VAL A 17 -64.67 -9.96 19.71
C VAL A 17 -63.77 -9.71 20.92
N VAL A 18 -62.45 -9.74 20.71
CA VAL A 18 -61.45 -9.25 21.67
C VAL A 18 -60.79 -8.03 21.04
N GLY A 19 -60.98 -6.88 21.68
CA GLY A 19 -60.31 -5.63 21.33
C GLY A 19 -58.81 -5.75 21.61
N GLY A 20 -58.01 -5.57 20.56
CA GLY A 20 -56.55 -5.46 20.66
C GLY A 20 -56.15 -4.04 21.02
N LEU A 21 -55.55 -3.88 22.19
CA LEU A 21 -54.85 -2.67 22.61
C LEU A 21 -53.58 -2.54 21.76
N VAL A 22 -53.53 -1.57 20.84
CA VAL A 22 -52.31 -1.25 20.09
C VAL A 22 -51.42 -0.37 20.96
N VAL A 23 -50.36 -0.96 21.52
CA VAL A 23 -49.27 -0.21 22.14
C VAL A 23 -48.37 0.30 21.04
N VAL A 24 -48.47 1.59 20.73
CA VAL A 24 -47.54 2.29 19.84
C VAL A 24 -46.25 2.55 20.63
N PHE A 25 -45.22 1.74 20.38
CA PHE A 25 -43.87 2.08 20.78
C PHE A 25 -43.38 3.23 19.89
N LEU A 26 -43.42 4.45 20.43
CA LEU A 26 -42.67 5.59 19.90
C LEU A 26 -41.18 5.31 20.15
N VAL A 27 -40.53 4.64 19.21
CA VAL A 27 -39.07 4.60 19.12
C VAL A 27 -38.63 6.02 18.79
N GLY A 28 -38.17 6.75 19.81
CA GLY A 28 -37.55 8.05 19.63
C GLY A 28 -36.33 7.90 18.73
N ALA A 29 -36.42 8.42 17.51
CA ALA A 29 -35.27 8.66 16.64
C ALA A 29 -34.47 9.86 17.19
N GLY A 30 -33.87 9.67 18.37
CA GLY A 30 -32.75 10.49 18.80
C GLY A 30 -31.55 10.04 17.96
N GLY A 31 -31.28 10.75 16.87
CA GLY A 31 -30.04 10.60 16.12
C GLY A 31 -28.87 11.06 16.99
N SER A 32 -28.43 10.20 17.91
CA SER A 32 -27.07 10.28 18.44
C SER A 32 -26.17 10.12 17.24
N ALA A 33 -25.41 11.16 16.90
CA ALA A 33 -24.22 11.00 16.11
C ALA A 33 -23.43 9.87 16.79
N LEU A 34 -23.35 8.70 16.15
CA LEU A 34 -22.58 7.58 16.68
C LEU A 34 -21.17 8.13 16.94
N ALA A 35 -20.70 7.99 18.18
CA ALA A 35 -19.34 8.38 18.53
C ALA A 35 -18.38 7.76 17.52
N GLU A 36 -17.35 8.52 17.10
CA GLU A 36 -16.35 7.98 16.18
C GLU A 36 -15.80 6.67 16.76
N PRO A 37 -15.78 5.58 15.97
CA PRO A 37 -15.31 4.30 16.48
C PRO A 37 -13.85 4.46 16.93
N ALA A 38 -13.62 4.27 18.23
CA ALA A 38 -12.33 4.46 18.86
C ALA A 38 -11.61 3.10 19.01
N THR A 39 -10.35 3.08 18.60
CA THR A 39 -9.44 1.96 18.78
C THR A 39 -8.50 2.26 19.94
N LYS A 40 -8.20 1.25 20.77
CA LYS A 40 -7.23 1.40 21.85
C LYS A 40 -5.81 1.21 21.31
N VAL A 41 -4.97 2.23 21.48
CA VAL A 41 -3.55 2.19 21.11
C VAL A 41 -2.71 2.67 22.30
N PHE A 42 -1.66 1.95 22.65
CA PHE A 42 -0.69 2.39 23.64
C PHE A 42 0.35 3.28 22.97
N LEU A 43 0.36 4.56 23.29
CA LEU A 43 1.29 5.56 22.80
C LEU A 43 2.37 5.80 23.87
N ASN A 44 3.60 5.36 23.62
CA ASN A 44 4.69 5.36 24.61
C ASN A 44 4.26 4.73 25.95
N GLY A 45 3.54 3.60 25.87
CA GLY A 45 3.04 2.85 27.02
C GLY A 45 1.74 3.40 27.64
N VAL A 46 1.21 4.54 27.18
CA VAL A 46 -0.03 5.13 27.70
C VAL A 46 -1.20 4.80 26.78
N PRO A 47 -2.29 4.16 27.26
CA PRO A 47 -3.45 3.86 26.43
C PRO A 47 -4.16 5.15 26.01
N ALA A 48 -4.41 5.29 24.70
CA ALA A 48 -5.13 6.40 24.11
C ALA A 48 -6.18 5.88 23.10
N PRO A 49 -7.39 6.46 23.08
CA PRO A 49 -8.34 6.19 22.01
C PRO A 49 -7.90 6.90 20.74
N VAL A 50 -7.91 6.19 19.61
CA VAL A 50 -7.57 6.74 18.30
C VAL A 50 -8.62 6.41 17.25
N PHE A 51 -8.68 7.23 16.20
CA PHE A 51 -9.49 6.98 15.01
C PHE A 51 -8.58 6.77 13.80
N PHE A 52 -8.58 5.56 13.24
CA PHE A 52 -7.88 5.26 11.98
C PHE A 52 -8.63 5.86 10.79
N ASN A 53 -7.98 6.77 10.08
CA ASN A 53 -8.50 7.38 8.85
C ASN A 53 -8.11 6.59 7.58
N ASP A 54 -7.01 5.84 7.65
CA ASP A 54 -6.58 4.84 6.68
C ASP A 54 -5.85 3.69 7.42
N GLY A 55 -5.14 2.81 6.69
CA GLY A 55 -4.48 1.65 7.30
C GLY A 55 -3.13 1.93 7.96
N ASP A 56 -2.56 3.12 7.77
CA ASP A 56 -1.24 3.51 8.29
C ASP A 56 -1.19 4.93 8.90
N SER A 57 -2.36 5.48 9.22
CA SER A 57 -2.53 6.79 9.86
C SER A 57 -3.75 6.78 10.77
N PHE A 58 -3.63 7.47 11.91
CA PHE A 58 -4.73 7.69 12.83
C PHE A 58 -4.72 9.10 13.42
N ARG A 59 -5.83 9.49 14.03
CA ARG A 59 -5.95 10.67 14.89
C ARG A 59 -6.11 10.26 16.34
N VAL A 60 -5.44 10.96 17.24
CA VAL A 60 -5.61 10.74 18.69
C VAL A 60 -6.84 11.50 19.17
N LEU A 61 -7.78 10.79 19.79
CA LEU A 61 -9.08 11.34 20.19
C LEU A 61 -9.06 11.93 21.61
N ALA A 62 -8.19 11.45 22.50
CA ALA A 62 -8.07 11.93 23.87
C ALA A 62 -6.70 11.60 24.48
N GLY A 63 -6.38 12.26 25.60
CA GLY A 63 -5.16 12.02 26.38
C GLY A 63 -4.03 13.01 26.04
N GLN A 64 -2.80 12.69 26.44
CA GLN A 64 -1.65 13.58 26.31
C GLN A 64 -1.39 14.07 24.86
N TYR A 65 -1.75 13.27 23.86
CA TYR A 65 -1.51 13.54 22.45
C TYR A 65 -2.78 13.92 21.68
N GLU A 66 -3.86 14.31 22.37
CA GLU A 66 -5.16 14.65 21.78
C GLU A 66 -5.07 15.61 20.59
N GLY A 67 -5.84 15.32 19.53
CA GLY A 67 -5.83 16.09 18.28
C GLY A 67 -4.64 15.82 17.36
N GLY A 68 -3.64 15.09 17.85
CA GLY A 68 -2.46 14.67 17.09
C GLY A 68 -2.81 13.82 15.87
N LYS A 69 -2.07 14.03 14.79
CA LYS A 69 -2.12 13.20 13.58
C LYS A 69 -0.92 12.27 13.58
N ALA A 70 -1.14 10.98 13.38
CA ALA A 70 -0.09 9.99 13.31
C ALA A 70 0.15 9.53 11.87
N ARG A 71 1.41 9.26 11.54
CA ARG A 71 1.81 8.42 10.42
C ARG A 71 2.59 7.24 10.97
N LEU A 72 2.20 6.04 10.59
CA LEU A 72 2.85 4.81 11.01
C LEU A 72 4.10 4.56 10.17
N ALA A 73 5.22 4.32 10.84
CA ALA A 73 6.51 4.11 10.23
C ALA A 73 6.75 2.64 9.87
N GLY A 74 7.65 2.39 8.91
CA GLY A 74 8.15 1.04 8.57
C GLY A 74 7.30 0.24 7.58
N PHE A 75 6.05 0.63 7.34
CA PHE A 75 5.18 0.01 6.34
C PHE A 75 4.32 1.06 5.64
N ASN A 76 3.67 0.67 4.56
CA ASN A 76 2.67 1.50 3.90
C ASN A 76 1.50 0.63 3.45
N THR A 77 0.29 1.12 3.72
CA THR A 77 -0.94 0.57 3.13
C THR A 77 -1.25 1.30 1.84
N LEU A 78 -2.00 0.66 0.95
CA LEU A 78 -2.47 1.32 -0.26
C LEU A 78 -3.33 2.54 0.07
N GLU A 79 -3.25 3.54 -0.82
CA GLU A 79 -3.99 4.78 -0.65
C GLU A 79 -5.49 4.52 -0.58
N SER A 80 -6.11 4.94 0.53
CA SER A 80 -7.51 4.63 0.82
C SER A 80 -8.46 5.77 0.47
N HIS A 81 -8.01 6.77 -0.30
CA HIS A 81 -8.85 7.86 -0.77
C HIS A 81 -9.65 7.51 -2.04
N GLY A 82 -9.42 6.36 -2.67
CA GLY A 82 -10.23 5.85 -3.78
C GLY A 82 -9.56 4.67 -4.48
N PRO A 83 -10.19 4.10 -5.52
CA PRO A 83 -9.62 3.04 -6.35
C PRO A 83 -8.50 3.59 -7.24
N VAL A 84 -7.32 3.78 -6.64
CA VAL A 84 -6.19 4.42 -7.31
C VAL A 84 -5.05 3.51 -7.68
N HIS A 85 -4.90 2.30 -7.11
CA HIS A 85 -3.79 1.41 -7.45
C HIS A 85 -4.21 0.23 -8.32
N GLN A 86 -3.33 -0.19 -9.23
CA GLN A 86 -3.52 -1.38 -10.07
C GLN A 86 -2.19 -2.08 -10.36
N TRP A 87 -2.19 -3.42 -10.35
CA TRP A 87 -1.13 -4.24 -10.93
C TRP A 87 -1.61 -5.67 -11.17
N GLY A 88 -0.89 -6.40 -12.02
CA GLY A 88 -1.27 -7.74 -12.42
C GLY A 88 -2.71 -7.76 -12.94
N ASP A 89 -3.50 -8.72 -12.48
CA ASP A 89 -4.91 -8.85 -12.84
C ASP A 89 -5.86 -8.24 -11.80
N TRP A 90 -5.35 -7.44 -10.86
CA TRP A 90 -6.23 -6.68 -9.97
C TRP A 90 -6.97 -5.59 -10.74
N THR A 91 -8.23 -5.35 -10.36
CA THR A 91 -8.89 -4.09 -10.67
C THR A 91 -8.56 -3.04 -9.61
N TYR A 92 -8.66 -1.76 -10.00
CA TYR A 92 -8.52 -0.62 -9.08
C TYR A 92 -9.43 -0.70 -7.84
N LYS A 93 -10.64 -1.24 -8.02
CA LYS A 93 -11.64 -1.37 -6.96
C LYS A 93 -11.26 -2.45 -5.95
N GLU A 94 -10.76 -3.58 -6.42
CA GLU A 94 -10.37 -4.67 -5.52
C GLU A 94 -9.21 -4.27 -4.62
N LEU A 95 -8.17 -3.62 -5.16
CA LEU A 95 -7.08 -3.10 -4.34
C LEU A 95 -7.54 -2.03 -3.35
N TYR A 96 -8.54 -1.22 -3.72
CA TYR A 96 -9.17 -0.30 -2.77
C TYR A 96 -9.93 -0.99 -1.64
N VAL A 97 -10.59 -2.12 -1.92
CA VAL A 97 -11.18 -2.95 -0.86
C VAL A 97 -10.10 -3.43 0.09
N ILE A 98 -8.94 -3.89 -0.42
CA ILE A 98 -7.81 -4.28 0.44
C ILE A 98 -7.31 -3.09 1.29
N ALA A 99 -7.20 -1.89 0.71
CA ALA A 99 -6.86 -0.68 1.46
C ALA A 99 -7.84 -0.40 2.61
N LYS A 100 -9.14 -0.63 2.40
CA LYS A 100 -10.17 -0.51 3.45
C LYS A 100 -10.11 -1.63 4.48
N LEU A 101 -9.76 -2.85 4.08
CA LEU A 101 -9.49 -3.94 5.02
C LEU A 101 -8.30 -3.62 5.92
N ALA A 102 -7.27 -2.94 5.40
CA ALA A 102 -6.14 -2.47 6.22
C ALA A 102 -6.61 -1.46 7.29
N THR A 103 -7.49 -0.52 6.92
CA THR A 103 -8.11 0.41 7.88
C THR A 103 -8.93 -0.33 8.93
N LEU A 104 -9.75 -1.30 8.52
CA LEU A 104 -10.57 -2.11 9.43
C LEU A 104 -9.72 -2.95 10.38
N ASN A 105 -8.61 -3.51 9.88
CA ASN A 105 -7.67 -4.27 10.70
C ASN A 105 -7.07 -3.38 11.79
N GLY A 106 -6.58 -2.18 11.42
CA GLY A 106 -6.15 -1.17 12.37
C GLY A 106 -7.23 -0.86 13.41
N ARG A 107 -8.50 -0.77 13.00
CA ARG A 107 -9.61 -0.43 13.91
C ARG A 107 -9.97 -1.52 14.93
N ASN A 108 -9.80 -2.78 14.57
CA ASN A 108 -10.29 -3.92 15.34
C ASN A 108 -9.26 -4.52 16.32
N GLY A 109 -8.06 -3.93 16.40
CA GLY A 109 -6.99 -4.43 17.26
C GLY A 109 -6.73 -3.58 18.49
N GLU A 110 -5.70 -4.00 19.22
CA GLU A 110 -5.04 -3.26 20.29
C GLU A 110 -3.56 -3.23 19.92
N TRP A 111 -2.98 -2.04 19.84
CA TRP A 111 -1.66 -1.84 19.25
C TRP A 111 -0.72 -1.07 20.17
N HIS A 112 0.57 -1.35 20.09
CA HIS A 112 1.59 -0.71 20.91
C HIS A 112 2.53 0.08 20.03
N CYS A 113 2.64 1.38 20.31
CA CYS A 113 3.37 2.32 19.48
C CYS A 113 4.36 3.14 20.32
N GLU A 114 5.52 3.40 19.72
CA GLU A 114 6.56 4.24 20.30
C GLU A 114 6.90 5.40 19.35
N SER A 115 7.29 6.53 19.91
CA SER A 115 7.69 7.72 19.15
C SER A 115 8.62 8.62 19.95
N ASP A 116 9.61 9.18 19.26
CA ASP A 116 10.43 10.31 19.72
C ASP A 116 9.74 11.67 19.48
N LEU A 117 8.50 11.64 19.00
CA LEU A 117 7.66 12.79 18.63
C LEU A 117 8.18 13.59 17.43
N SER A 118 9.11 13.03 16.65
CA SER A 118 9.47 13.57 15.34
C SER A 118 8.25 13.61 14.41
N THR A 119 8.27 14.55 13.46
CA THR A 119 7.17 14.75 12.52
C THR A 119 7.64 14.57 11.09
N ASP A 120 6.71 14.13 10.24
CA ASP A 120 6.92 14.15 8.80
C ASP A 120 6.73 15.56 8.21
N THR A 121 6.94 15.68 6.90
CA THR A 121 6.79 16.95 6.16
C THR A 121 5.36 17.51 6.17
N TYR A 122 4.37 16.72 6.58
CA TYR A 122 2.97 17.12 6.70
C TYR A 122 2.54 17.41 8.14
N GLY A 123 3.49 17.42 9.08
CA GLY A 123 3.25 17.68 10.50
C GLY A 123 2.54 16.52 11.22
N ARG A 124 2.62 15.30 10.69
CA ARG A 124 2.14 14.09 11.37
C ARG A 124 3.26 13.53 12.23
N THR A 125 2.97 13.19 13.49
CA THR A 125 3.90 12.50 14.37
C THR A 125 4.19 11.11 13.83
N LEU A 126 5.47 10.74 13.75
CA LEU A 126 5.90 9.42 13.32
C LEU A 126 5.80 8.44 14.48
N TRP A 127 4.97 7.42 14.33
CA TRP A 127 4.80 6.36 15.32
C TRP A 127 5.28 5.02 14.76
N TRP A 128 6.06 4.29 15.53
CA TRP A 128 6.44 2.91 15.23
C TRP A 128 5.56 1.96 16.04
N CYS A 129 4.70 1.20 15.37
CA CYS A 129 3.82 0.22 16.00
C CYS A 129 4.18 -1.19 15.51
N PRO A 130 5.15 -1.89 16.13
CA PRO A 130 5.70 -3.13 15.60
C PRO A 130 4.66 -4.24 15.43
N ASP A 131 3.73 -4.39 16.39
CA ASP A 131 2.69 -5.42 16.38
C ASP A 131 1.69 -5.20 15.22
N LEU A 132 1.22 -3.97 15.04
CA LEU A 132 0.35 -3.61 13.92
C LEU A 132 1.07 -3.72 12.58
N ALA A 133 2.32 -3.23 12.49
CA ALA A 133 3.09 -3.25 11.24
C ALA A 133 3.30 -4.67 10.74
N VAL A 134 3.76 -5.57 11.62
CA VAL A 134 3.95 -6.99 11.29
C VAL A 134 2.63 -7.65 10.90
N ASP A 135 1.54 -7.37 11.63
CA ASP A 135 0.23 -7.95 11.35
C ASP A 135 -0.34 -7.49 9.99
N GLN A 136 -0.29 -6.19 9.69
CA GLN A 136 -0.73 -5.63 8.40
C GLN A 136 0.05 -6.24 7.23
N VAL A 137 1.38 -6.30 7.35
CA VAL A 137 2.25 -6.82 6.30
C VAL A 137 2.04 -8.33 6.12
N ARG A 138 1.98 -9.12 7.21
CA ARG A 138 1.79 -10.58 7.15
C ARG A 138 0.42 -10.97 6.57
N LYS A 139 -0.61 -10.15 6.77
CA LYS A 139 -1.93 -10.34 6.16
C LYS A 139 -1.99 -9.89 4.70
N GLY A 140 -0.94 -9.27 4.17
CA GLY A 140 -0.91 -8.68 2.83
C GLY A 140 -1.80 -7.43 2.70
N LEU A 141 -2.08 -6.75 3.80
CA LEU A 141 -2.86 -5.49 3.82
C LEU A 141 -1.95 -4.26 3.63
N ALA A 142 -0.65 -4.46 3.82
CA ALA A 142 0.42 -3.48 3.65
C ALA A 142 1.65 -4.13 3.00
N HIS A 143 2.60 -3.30 2.60
CA HIS A 143 3.95 -3.73 2.27
C HIS A 143 4.97 -3.08 3.22
N ALA A 144 6.09 -3.76 3.44
CA ALA A 144 7.23 -3.22 4.15
C ALA A 144 7.78 -1.98 3.42
N MET A 145 8.23 -0.98 4.19
CA MET A 145 8.72 0.27 3.63
C MET A 145 9.80 0.90 4.51
N SER A 146 10.93 1.19 3.89
CA SER A 146 11.88 2.20 4.30
C SER A 146 11.69 3.44 3.43
N ILE A 147 11.79 4.65 4.01
CA ILE A 147 11.68 5.90 3.26
C ILE A 147 12.94 6.21 2.44
N SER A 148 14.06 5.53 2.73
CA SER A 148 15.37 5.67 2.11
C SER A 148 15.68 4.51 1.15
N SER A 149 16.90 4.51 0.60
CA SER A 149 17.44 3.40 -0.20
C SER A 149 17.84 2.18 0.62
N GLU A 150 17.79 2.26 1.94
CA GLU A 150 18.11 1.13 2.82
C GLU A 150 16.95 0.15 2.88
N PRO A 151 17.23 -1.16 3.06
CA PRO A 151 16.18 -2.16 3.28
C PRO A 151 15.25 -1.80 4.45
N ALA A 152 14.00 -2.23 4.35
CA ALA A 152 13.06 -2.18 5.46
C ALA A 152 13.49 -3.12 6.59
N ARG A 153 12.80 -2.99 7.73
CA ARG A 153 13.10 -3.77 8.94
C ARG A 153 13.00 -5.28 8.67
N PRO A 154 13.96 -6.10 9.14
CA PRO A 154 14.00 -7.54 8.85
C PRO A 154 12.72 -8.28 9.21
N GLU A 155 12.08 -7.94 10.33
CA GLU A 155 10.81 -8.54 10.76
C GLU A 155 9.65 -8.27 9.80
N LEU A 156 9.65 -7.11 9.13
CA LEU A 156 8.65 -6.78 8.12
C LEU A 156 8.95 -7.45 6.79
N LEU A 157 10.24 -7.61 6.43
CA LEU A 157 10.64 -8.36 5.24
C LEU A 157 10.27 -9.83 5.35
N ALA A 158 10.47 -10.45 6.52
CA ALA A 158 10.02 -11.81 6.79
C ALA A 158 8.49 -11.95 6.65
N ALA A 159 7.73 -11.03 7.28
CA ALA A 159 6.28 -11.00 7.16
C ALA A 159 5.79 -10.80 5.72
N GLN A 160 6.47 -9.94 4.94
CA GLN A 160 6.14 -9.69 3.54
C GLN A 160 6.42 -10.93 2.68
N ALA A 161 7.56 -11.59 2.89
CA ALA A 161 7.90 -12.82 2.18
C ALA A 161 6.86 -13.92 2.44
N GLU A 162 6.40 -14.08 3.68
CA GLU A 162 5.29 -14.99 4.02
C GLU A 162 4.00 -14.62 3.28
N ALA A 163 3.63 -13.34 3.26
CA ALA A 163 2.41 -12.87 2.60
C ALA A 163 2.46 -13.05 1.08
N ILE A 164 3.60 -12.79 0.45
CA ILE A 164 3.84 -13.00 -0.98
C ILE A 164 3.76 -14.50 -1.32
N ALA A 165 4.48 -15.35 -0.58
CA ALA A 165 4.48 -16.79 -0.82
C ALA A 165 3.07 -17.39 -0.68
N ALA A 166 2.29 -16.89 0.28
CA ALA A 166 0.91 -17.29 0.50
C ALA A 166 -0.12 -16.53 -0.36
N LYS A 167 0.32 -15.65 -1.29
CA LYS A 167 -0.54 -14.86 -2.18
C LYS A 167 -1.64 -14.09 -1.43
N ARG A 168 -1.30 -13.47 -0.31
CA ARG A 168 -2.26 -12.78 0.56
C ARG A 168 -2.48 -11.33 0.15
N GLY A 169 -3.72 -10.87 0.28
CA GLY A 169 -4.10 -9.47 0.13
C GLY A 169 -3.58 -8.87 -1.18
N ILE A 170 -2.85 -7.76 -1.10
CA ILE A 170 -2.34 -7.03 -2.27
C ILE A 170 -1.48 -7.90 -3.22
N TRP A 171 -0.91 -9.01 -2.73
CA TRP A 171 -0.02 -9.90 -3.49
C TRP A 171 -0.75 -11.00 -4.28
N ALA A 172 -2.07 -11.14 -4.15
CA ALA A 172 -2.76 -12.33 -4.64
C ALA A 172 -2.72 -12.49 -6.17
N HIS A 173 -2.76 -11.37 -6.92
CA HIS A 173 -2.81 -11.35 -8.39
C HIS A 173 -1.48 -10.93 -9.03
N GLY A 174 -0.37 -11.12 -8.30
CA GLY A 174 0.98 -10.79 -8.77
C GLY A 174 1.71 -9.86 -7.82
N VAL A 175 3.03 -9.84 -7.98
CA VAL A 175 3.96 -9.03 -7.18
C VAL A 175 4.73 -8.12 -8.13
N PRO A 176 4.45 -6.82 -8.17
CA PRO A 176 5.26 -5.91 -8.97
C PRO A 176 6.66 -5.79 -8.35
N ASP A 177 7.69 -5.52 -9.15
CA ASP A 177 9.03 -5.24 -8.60
C ASP A 177 8.98 -4.05 -7.64
N TYR A 178 8.16 -3.04 -7.99
CA TYR A 178 7.92 -1.86 -7.19
C TYR A 178 6.42 -1.57 -7.04
N VAL A 179 6.01 -1.23 -5.83
CA VAL A 179 4.70 -0.61 -5.58
C VAL A 179 4.83 0.89 -5.80
N LEU A 180 4.02 1.45 -6.70
CA LEU A 180 3.90 2.90 -6.90
C LEU A 180 3.03 3.52 -5.79
N THR A 181 3.67 4.03 -4.75
CA THR A 181 2.99 4.43 -3.49
C THR A 181 2.54 5.88 -3.48
N SER A 182 3.26 6.78 -4.13
CA SER A 182 2.83 8.18 -4.23
C SER A 182 3.15 8.80 -5.59
N LEU A 183 2.23 9.63 -6.05
CA LEU A 183 2.37 10.44 -7.25
C LEU A 183 2.46 11.91 -6.87
N HIS A 184 3.39 12.63 -7.49
CA HIS A 184 3.55 14.06 -7.34
C HIS A 184 3.68 14.68 -8.73
N SER A 185 2.89 15.69 -9.03
CA SER A 185 2.91 16.39 -10.33
C SER A 185 3.69 17.69 -10.21
N THR A 186 4.29 18.17 -11.31
CA THR A 186 4.97 19.48 -11.29
C THR A 186 4.03 20.65 -11.00
N VAL A 187 2.71 20.48 -11.20
CA VAL A 187 1.71 21.49 -10.80
C VAL A 187 1.59 21.66 -9.28
N GLU A 188 2.08 20.69 -8.51
CA GLU A 188 2.14 20.71 -7.05
C GLU A 188 3.52 21.14 -6.53
N ALA A 189 4.49 21.36 -7.43
CA ALA A 189 5.87 21.63 -7.04
C ALA A 189 6.00 23.01 -6.41
N THR A 190 6.66 23.06 -5.26
CA THR A 190 7.16 24.31 -4.68
C THR A 190 8.44 24.70 -5.41
N GLU A 191 8.65 26.01 -5.61
CA GLU A 191 9.84 26.55 -6.26
C GLU A 191 11.14 25.95 -5.67
N GLY A 192 12.02 25.46 -6.55
CA GLY A 192 13.30 24.85 -6.17
C GLY A 192 13.27 23.38 -5.75
N GLN A 193 12.10 22.73 -5.66
CA GLN A 193 12.01 21.29 -5.37
C GLN A 193 11.80 20.46 -6.63
N LYS A 194 12.59 19.38 -6.78
CA LYS A 194 12.41 18.41 -7.87
C LYS A 194 11.25 17.47 -7.55
N THR A 195 10.26 17.43 -8.43
CA THR A 195 9.11 16.53 -8.37
C THR A 195 9.54 15.08 -8.57
N TYR A 196 8.88 14.16 -7.86
CA TYR A 196 9.13 12.74 -8.00
C TYR A 196 7.93 11.90 -7.59
N ASN A 197 7.74 10.77 -8.25
CA ASN A 197 6.91 9.68 -7.76
C ASN A 197 7.71 8.77 -6.82
N ARG A 198 7.05 8.10 -5.89
CA ARG A 198 7.69 7.14 -5.00
C ARG A 198 7.37 5.72 -5.41
N LEU A 199 8.43 4.94 -5.58
CA LEU A 199 8.39 3.51 -5.80
C LEU A 199 8.94 2.81 -4.55
N VAL A 200 8.31 1.74 -4.10
CA VAL A 200 8.79 0.93 -2.96
C VAL A 200 9.02 -0.49 -3.44
N SER A 201 10.24 -1.00 -3.25
CA SER A 201 10.64 -2.33 -3.68
C SER A 201 9.85 -3.41 -2.96
N SER A 202 9.23 -4.32 -3.70
CA SER A 202 8.56 -5.48 -3.11
C SER A 202 9.56 -6.54 -2.59
N ARG A 203 10.85 -6.39 -2.88
CA ARG A 203 11.91 -7.32 -2.44
C ARG A 203 12.47 -6.97 -1.07
N ASP A 204 12.81 -5.70 -0.88
CA ASP A 204 13.54 -5.23 0.30
C ASP A 204 12.87 -4.01 0.97
N GLY A 205 11.73 -3.54 0.47
CA GLY A 205 11.00 -2.41 1.04
C GLY A 205 11.72 -1.07 0.91
N SER A 206 12.84 -0.98 0.20
CA SER A 206 13.55 0.29 -0.02
C SER A 206 12.73 1.22 -0.93
N SER A 207 12.83 2.52 -0.68
CA SER A 207 12.17 3.56 -1.49
C SER A 207 13.08 4.12 -2.57
N ILE A 208 12.49 4.35 -3.74
CA ILE A 208 13.09 5.01 -4.89
C ILE A 208 12.28 6.25 -5.24
N LYS A 209 12.99 7.35 -5.53
CA LYS A 209 12.40 8.56 -6.11
C LYS A 209 12.51 8.48 -7.63
N TRP A 210 11.40 8.21 -8.30
CA TRP A 210 11.28 8.38 -9.75
C TRP A 210 11.07 9.86 -10.06
N ARG A 211 12.17 10.57 -10.31
CA ARG A 211 12.15 12.01 -10.64
C ARG A 211 11.67 12.23 -12.08
N HIS A 212 10.85 13.27 -12.28
CA HIS A 212 10.32 13.66 -13.58
C HIS A 212 9.95 15.14 -13.59
N ASP A 213 9.72 15.68 -14.79
CA ASP A 213 9.24 17.05 -15.02
C ASP A 213 7.77 17.08 -15.53
N ASP A 214 7.10 15.92 -15.47
CA ASP A 214 5.73 15.78 -15.98
C ASP A 214 4.68 16.52 -15.14
N ALA A 215 3.76 17.19 -15.83
CA ALA A 215 2.53 17.73 -15.26
C ALA A 215 1.39 16.74 -15.51
N TYR A 216 0.94 16.05 -14.45
CA TYR A 216 -0.17 15.11 -14.53
C TYR A 216 -1.53 15.83 -14.51
N THR A 217 -2.47 15.29 -15.29
CA THR A 217 -3.87 15.73 -15.32
C THR A 217 -4.74 14.92 -14.34
N GLU A 218 -5.85 15.50 -13.85
CA GLU A 218 -6.74 14.79 -12.92
C GLU A 218 -7.20 13.45 -13.51
N CYS A 219 -7.09 12.37 -12.72
CA CYS A 219 -7.41 11.01 -13.10
C CYS A 219 -6.50 10.41 -14.21
N GLN A 220 -5.33 11.00 -14.45
CA GLN A 220 -4.32 10.38 -15.30
C GLN A 220 -3.77 9.11 -14.64
N GLU A 221 -3.76 8.02 -15.41
CA GLU A 221 -3.06 6.79 -15.04
C GLU A 221 -1.57 6.96 -15.25
N VAL A 222 -0.79 6.73 -14.20
CA VAL A 222 0.68 6.78 -14.22
C VAL A 222 1.19 5.42 -13.81
N CYS A 223 2.01 4.82 -14.66
CA CYS A 223 2.50 3.46 -14.44
C CYS A 223 4.02 3.41 -14.31
N ASP A 224 4.49 2.70 -13.31
CA ASP A 224 5.82 2.12 -13.30
C ASP A 224 5.91 1.10 -14.44
N VAL A 225 6.99 1.19 -15.22
CA VAL A 225 7.38 0.10 -16.10
C VAL A 225 8.47 -0.71 -15.38
N GLY A 226 8.22 -2.01 -15.19
CA GLY A 226 8.96 -2.86 -14.28
C GLY A 226 10.42 -3.07 -14.66
N PHE A 227 11.15 -3.81 -13.84
CA PHE A 227 12.49 -4.24 -14.18
C PHE A 227 12.45 -5.53 -15.02
N GLU A 228 13.53 -5.81 -15.74
CA GLU A 228 13.60 -6.91 -16.71
C GLU A 228 13.17 -8.27 -16.18
N SER A 229 12.66 -9.10 -17.09
CA SER A 229 12.39 -10.53 -16.87
C SER A 229 13.62 -11.25 -16.29
N PRO A 230 13.47 -12.22 -15.36
CA PRO A 230 14.58 -12.96 -14.75
C PRO A 230 15.62 -13.49 -15.75
N GLU A 231 15.19 -13.94 -16.93
CA GLU A 231 16.06 -14.44 -18.00
C GLU A 231 17.04 -13.38 -18.52
N ARG A 232 16.56 -12.14 -18.72
CA ARG A 232 17.40 -11.01 -19.15
C ARG A 232 18.35 -10.56 -18.06
N VAL A 233 17.93 -10.64 -16.80
CA VAL A 233 18.82 -10.37 -15.65
C VAL A 233 19.94 -11.40 -15.60
N ALA A 234 19.62 -12.68 -15.79
CA ALA A 234 20.61 -13.75 -15.83
C ALA A 234 21.59 -13.58 -17.01
N ASP A 235 21.08 -13.25 -18.20
CA ASP A 235 21.89 -12.96 -19.38
C ASP A 235 22.83 -11.76 -19.15
N ALA A 236 22.32 -10.67 -18.58
CA ALA A 236 23.12 -9.50 -18.23
C ALA A 236 24.17 -9.81 -17.16
N THR A 237 23.81 -10.63 -16.17
CA THR A 237 24.74 -11.10 -15.12
C THR A 237 25.87 -11.91 -15.75
N GLN A 238 25.55 -12.83 -16.65
CA GLN A 238 26.54 -13.62 -17.37
C GLN A 238 27.44 -12.72 -18.23
N ALA A 239 26.88 -11.70 -18.89
CA ALA A 239 27.64 -10.75 -19.68
C ALA A 239 28.63 -9.95 -18.84
N LEU A 240 28.21 -9.43 -17.68
CA LEU A 240 29.08 -8.73 -16.75
C LEU A 240 30.20 -9.63 -16.23
N ARG A 241 29.89 -10.90 -15.91
CA ARG A 241 30.90 -11.88 -15.48
C ARG A 241 31.89 -12.24 -16.60
N ALA A 242 31.48 -12.18 -17.86
CA ALA A 242 32.33 -12.48 -19.01
C ALA A 242 33.18 -11.27 -19.47
N ASP A 243 32.92 -10.07 -18.97
CA ASP A 243 33.66 -8.87 -19.35
C ASP A 243 35.04 -8.82 -18.68
N ALA A 244 36.09 -8.96 -19.49
CA ALA A 244 37.48 -8.94 -19.03
C ALA A 244 37.86 -7.64 -18.30
N ARG A 245 37.19 -6.50 -18.59
CA ARG A 245 37.39 -5.22 -17.90
C ARG A 245 36.97 -5.29 -16.44
N LEU A 246 36.00 -6.15 -16.12
CA LEU A 246 35.33 -6.21 -14.82
C LEU A 246 35.82 -7.41 -13.97
N ALA A 247 36.59 -8.32 -14.57
CA ALA A 247 37.03 -9.57 -13.94
C ALA A 247 37.73 -9.36 -12.59
N GLY A 248 38.45 -8.25 -12.41
CA GLY A 248 39.17 -7.91 -11.18
C GLY A 248 38.30 -7.66 -9.95
N PHE A 249 37.01 -7.30 -10.12
CA PHE A 249 36.14 -6.97 -8.98
C PHE A 249 34.76 -7.64 -9.04
N ILE A 250 34.15 -7.82 -10.22
CA ILE A 250 32.86 -8.52 -10.35
C ILE A 250 32.96 -10.00 -9.97
N GLY A 251 34.15 -10.61 -10.12
CA GLY A 251 34.37 -12.00 -9.72
C GLY A 251 34.00 -12.29 -8.26
N ASN A 252 34.09 -11.29 -7.39
CA ASN A 252 33.78 -11.39 -5.95
C ASN A 252 32.32 -11.06 -5.61
N TYR A 253 31.49 -10.70 -6.58
CA TYR A 253 30.08 -10.35 -6.32
C TYR A 253 29.25 -11.63 -6.39
N ASP A 254 28.40 -11.82 -5.39
CA ASP A 254 27.33 -12.81 -5.49
C ASP A 254 26.24 -12.34 -6.46
N ASP A 255 25.36 -13.27 -6.83
CA ASP A 255 24.30 -12.98 -7.79
C ASP A 255 23.28 -11.98 -7.24
N ALA A 256 23.08 -11.94 -5.91
CA ALA A 256 22.17 -11.01 -5.27
C ALA A 256 22.66 -9.55 -5.38
N ARG A 257 23.96 -9.33 -5.21
CA ARG A 257 24.60 -8.02 -5.39
C ARG A 257 24.56 -7.58 -6.86
N LEU A 258 24.81 -8.51 -7.79
CA LEU A 258 24.71 -8.19 -9.23
C LEU A 258 23.28 -7.88 -9.67
N ASP A 259 22.28 -8.64 -9.22
CA ASP A 259 20.85 -8.35 -9.47
C ASP A 259 20.48 -6.96 -8.93
N THR A 260 20.89 -6.64 -7.69
CA THR A 260 20.65 -5.32 -7.07
C THR A 260 21.29 -4.20 -7.89
N LEU A 261 22.53 -4.39 -8.34
CA LEU A 261 23.28 -3.42 -9.14
C LEU A 261 22.62 -3.16 -10.49
N LEU A 262 22.26 -4.23 -11.22
CA LEU A 262 21.56 -4.14 -12.51
C LEU A 262 20.21 -3.40 -12.38
N ARG A 263 19.44 -3.70 -11.32
CA ARG A 263 18.17 -3.02 -11.01
C ARG A 263 18.35 -1.53 -10.76
N LYS A 264 19.29 -1.18 -9.88
CA LYS A 264 19.58 0.22 -9.56
C LYS A 264 20.04 0.98 -10.81
N PHE A 265 20.87 0.38 -11.65
CA PHE A 265 21.29 1.01 -12.91
C PHE A 265 20.12 1.24 -13.88
N ALA A 266 19.28 0.23 -14.14
CA ALA A 266 18.14 0.36 -15.05
C ALA A 266 17.13 1.41 -14.57
N MET A 267 17.00 1.58 -13.25
CA MET A 267 16.17 2.60 -12.61
C MET A 267 16.84 3.98 -12.51
N LYS A 268 18.03 4.16 -13.11
CA LYS A 268 18.84 5.39 -13.04
C LYS A 268 19.11 5.85 -11.61
N GLN A 269 19.32 4.91 -10.71
CA GLN A 269 19.66 5.17 -9.32
C GLN A 269 21.16 5.21 -9.08
N ASP A 270 21.52 5.77 -7.92
CA ASP A 270 22.86 5.63 -7.40
C ASP A 270 23.11 4.16 -6.97
N TYR A 271 24.02 3.51 -7.70
CA TYR A 271 24.52 2.17 -7.43
C TYR A 271 25.93 2.20 -6.82
N SER A 272 26.45 3.38 -6.43
CA SER A 272 27.80 3.54 -5.86
C SER A 272 28.04 2.68 -4.62
N ALA A 273 27.02 2.51 -3.77
CA ALA A 273 27.08 1.62 -2.61
C ALA A 273 27.31 0.14 -2.98
N GLN A 274 27.09 -0.24 -4.23
CA GLN A 274 27.36 -1.58 -4.74
C GLN A 274 28.78 -1.71 -5.30
N LEU A 275 29.55 -0.63 -5.42
CA LEU A 275 30.92 -0.63 -5.92
C LEU A 275 31.92 -0.95 -4.82
N VAL A 276 33.06 -1.55 -5.18
CA VAL A 276 34.17 -1.82 -4.24
C VAL A 276 35.15 -0.65 -4.22
N SER A 277 35.39 -0.01 -5.37
CA SER A 277 36.22 1.18 -5.49
C SER A 277 35.62 2.19 -6.48
N PRO A 278 35.85 3.51 -6.30
CA PRO A 278 35.51 4.53 -7.31
C PRO A 278 36.17 4.28 -8.68
N ASP A 279 37.35 3.64 -8.72
CA ASP A 279 38.06 3.35 -9.98
C ASP A 279 37.32 2.30 -10.83
N ASP A 280 36.55 1.41 -10.19
CA ASP A 280 35.72 0.40 -10.85
C ASP A 280 34.45 0.99 -11.48
N ALA A 281 34.06 2.20 -11.03
CA ALA A 281 32.79 2.82 -11.41
C ALA A 281 32.71 3.12 -12.91
N ALA A 282 33.81 3.58 -13.52
CA ALA A 282 33.83 4.00 -14.92
C ALA A 282 33.73 2.80 -15.88
N ALA A 283 34.49 1.74 -15.61
CA ALA A 283 34.46 0.50 -16.41
C ALA A 283 33.08 -0.17 -16.29
N LEU A 284 32.54 -0.24 -15.08
CA LEU A 284 31.22 -0.80 -14.85
C LEU A 284 30.11 0.03 -15.51
N ALA A 285 30.14 1.35 -15.36
CA ALA A 285 29.18 2.24 -16.00
C ALA A 285 29.16 2.06 -17.52
N THR A 286 30.35 1.91 -18.14
CA THR A 286 30.49 1.65 -19.57
C THR A 286 29.84 0.33 -19.96
N ALA A 287 30.16 -0.77 -19.24
CA ALA A 287 29.60 -2.09 -19.53
C ALA A 287 28.08 -2.14 -19.34
N LEU A 288 27.55 -1.51 -18.29
CA LEU A 288 26.11 -1.41 -18.05
C LEU A 288 25.41 -0.62 -19.15
N GLU A 289 26.02 0.48 -19.62
CA GLU A 289 25.46 1.26 -20.72
C GLU A 289 25.47 0.49 -22.04
N GLU A 290 26.52 -0.29 -22.33
CA GLU A 290 26.56 -1.19 -23.49
C GLU A 290 25.45 -2.25 -23.41
N LEU A 291 25.22 -2.86 -22.25
CA LEU A 291 24.11 -3.80 -22.04
C LEU A 291 22.75 -3.13 -22.26
N ARG A 292 22.61 -1.87 -21.83
CA ARG A 292 21.38 -1.09 -22.00
C ARG A 292 21.11 -0.77 -23.47
N VAL A 293 22.13 -0.31 -24.20
CA VAL A 293 22.05 -0.01 -25.64
C VAL A 293 21.76 -1.29 -26.44
N ALA A 294 22.31 -2.43 -26.03
CA ALA A 294 22.04 -3.73 -26.64
C ALA A 294 20.65 -4.31 -26.27
N GLY A 295 19.86 -3.62 -25.44
CA GLY A 295 18.55 -4.11 -25.00
C GLY A 295 18.60 -5.33 -24.07
N ARG A 296 19.77 -5.61 -23.48
CA ARG A 296 19.98 -6.73 -22.54
C ARG A 296 19.58 -6.36 -21.11
N ILE A 297 19.55 -5.06 -20.80
CA ILE A 297 19.01 -4.51 -19.54
C ILE A 297 18.14 -3.28 -19.81
N GLY A 298 17.12 -3.05 -19.00
CA GLY A 298 16.07 -2.09 -19.31
C GLY A 298 14.81 -2.27 -18.47
N ARG A 299 13.66 -1.83 -19.00
CA ARG A 299 12.36 -1.91 -18.30
C ARG A 299 11.41 -2.85 -19.04
N ALA A 300 10.73 -3.73 -18.31
CA ALA A 300 9.85 -4.77 -18.87
C ALA A 300 8.39 -4.53 -18.52
N GLY A 301 7.66 -3.89 -19.43
CA GLY A 301 6.20 -3.77 -19.37
C GLY A 301 5.69 -2.99 -18.16
N ILE A 302 4.38 -2.75 -18.11
CA ILE A 302 3.73 -2.08 -16.99
C ILE A 302 3.64 -3.04 -15.80
N THR A 303 4.05 -2.59 -14.62
CA THR A 303 4.05 -3.40 -13.38
C THR A 303 3.14 -2.85 -12.31
N SER A 304 3.13 -1.55 -12.06
CA SER A 304 2.30 -0.93 -11.02
C SER A 304 1.82 0.43 -11.49
N CYS A 305 0.50 0.62 -11.51
CA CYS A 305 -0.15 1.87 -11.90
C CYS A 305 -0.83 2.54 -10.73
N SER A 306 -0.91 3.88 -10.81
CA SER A 306 -1.71 4.67 -9.92
C SER A 306 -2.41 5.84 -10.64
N TYR A 307 -3.61 6.20 -10.21
CA TYR A 307 -4.29 7.42 -10.67
C TYR A 307 -3.77 8.66 -9.94
N TYR A 308 -3.29 9.64 -10.69
CA TYR A 308 -2.97 10.96 -10.14
C TYR A 308 -4.25 11.75 -9.85
N VAL A 309 -4.35 12.25 -8.62
CA VAL A 309 -5.38 13.21 -8.20
C VAL A 309 -4.78 14.22 -7.22
N ASP A 310 -4.94 15.51 -7.52
CA ASP A 310 -4.54 16.61 -6.64
C ASP A 310 -5.15 16.43 -5.23
N PHE A 311 -4.37 16.72 -4.20
CA PHE A 311 -4.77 16.53 -2.81
C PHE A 311 -6.15 17.15 -2.46
N LYS A 312 -6.46 18.34 -2.99
CA LYS A 312 -7.73 19.06 -2.76
C LYS A 312 -8.95 18.32 -3.32
N ARG A 313 -8.72 17.38 -4.24
CA ARG A 313 -9.73 16.59 -4.96
C ARG A 313 -9.80 15.14 -4.47
N ARG A 314 -9.02 14.76 -3.45
CA ARG A 314 -9.02 13.38 -2.90
C ARG A 314 -10.18 13.10 -1.93
N PHE A 315 -10.72 14.12 -1.28
CA PHE A 315 -11.68 13.98 -0.18
C PHE A 315 -12.90 14.93 -0.34
N GLY A 316 -13.95 14.69 0.45
CA GLY A 316 -15.13 15.56 0.52
C GLY A 316 -16.05 15.50 -0.71
N GLY A 317 -17.01 16.44 -0.80
CA GLY A 317 -18.01 16.47 -1.89
C GLY A 317 -17.43 16.82 -3.27
N GLY A 318 -16.28 17.49 -3.30
CA GLY A 318 -15.54 17.86 -4.52
C GLY A 318 -14.61 16.77 -5.05
N LYS A 319 -14.75 15.53 -4.59
CA LYS A 319 -13.87 14.41 -4.94
C LYS A 319 -13.80 14.18 -6.45
N ALA A 320 -12.61 13.87 -6.98
CA ALA A 320 -12.39 13.54 -8.38
C ALA A 320 -13.22 12.33 -8.83
N VAL A 321 -13.60 12.29 -10.12
CA VAL A 321 -14.54 11.28 -10.63
C VAL A 321 -13.98 9.85 -10.57
N CYS A 322 -12.70 9.65 -10.87
CA CYS A 322 -12.04 8.35 -10.79
C CYS A 322 -11.98 7.79 -9.36
N LEU A 323 -12.13 8.64 -8.33
CA LEU A 323 -12.11 8.21 -6.94
C LEU A 323 -13.49 7.86 -6.39
N LYS A 324 -14.56 8.08 -7.17
CA LYS A 324 -15.94 7.80 -6.76
C LYS A 324 -16.24 6.34 -7.06
N TRP A 325 -16.55 5.60 -6.01
CA TRP A 325 -17.01 4.23 -6.06
C TRP A 325 -18.08 4.02 -4.99
#